data_AF-A0A2N0NY71-F1
#
_entry.id   AF-A0A2N0NY71-F1
#
_cell.length_a   1.000
_cell.length_b   1.000
_cell.length_c   1.000
_cell.angle_alpha   90.00
_cell.angle_beta   90.00
_cell.angle_gamma   90.00
#
_symmetry.space_group_name_H-M   'P 1'
#
loop_
_entity.id
_entity.type
_entity.pdbx_description
1 polymer ?
#
loop_
_entity_poly.entity_id
_entity_poly.type
_entity_poly.pdbx_seq_one_letter_code
_entity_poly.pdbx_strand_id
1 'polypeptide(L)'
;MSHNRRACVSHQKNLDIFHNIKIPTPLSNDNVNNKQFHATLTHKQWQHRVKKHIYSNRLGISYDVSYLANGHKFLSTHNDRRMYRKRLDNFCSHHSDSSKRSKKQKSRFNGHVDLFSTIVVTTKTLIDT
;
A
#
# COMPACT_ATOMS: atom_id res chain seq x y z
N MET A 1 28.77 -22.13 11.01
CA MET A 1 28.50 -21.64 9.64
C MET A 1 27.97 -20.20 9.71
N SER A 2 28.78 -19.21 9.31
CA SER A 2 28.35 -17.82 9.09
C SER A 2 28.23 -17.55 7.58
N HIS A 3 27.54 -16.47 7.18
CA HIS A 3 27.23 -15.99 5.79
C HIS A 3 25.78 -16.17 5.31
N ASN A 4 24.76 -15.79 6.09
CA ASN A 4 23.39 -15.52 5.58
C ASN A 4 22.79 -16.59 4.64
N ARG A 5 23.20 -17.86 4.78
CA ARG A 5 22.67 -18.97 4.01
C ARG A 5 21.43 -19.49 4.74
N ARG A 6 20.27 -19.47 4.08
CA ARG A 6 19.07 -20.16 4.56
C ARG A 6 19.37 -21.66 4.52
N ALA A 7 19.22 -22.35 5.64
CA ALA A 7 19.33 -23.81 5.64
C ALA A 7 18.19 -24.40 4.80
N CYS A 8 18.50 -25.45 4.02
CA CYS A 8 17.48 -26.31 3.45
C CYS A 8 16.72 -27.04 4.57
N VAL A 9 15.51 -27.52 4.27
CA VAL A 9 14.56 -28.09 5.25
C VAL A 9 15.21 -29.18 6.13
N SER A 10 16.11 -29.98 5.56
CA SER A 10 16.84 -31.03 6.30
C SER A 10 17.83 -30.49 7.34
N HIS A 11 18.41 -29.31 7.13
CA HIS A 11 19.43 -28.72 8.00
C HIS A 11 18.88 -27.63 8.93
N GLN A 12 17.58 -27.35 8.87
CA GLN A 12 16.93 -26.37 9.74
C GLN A 12 17.00 -26.76 11.23
N LYS A 13 17.08 -28.06 11.55
CA LYS A 13 17.17 -28.58 12.92
C LYS A 13 18.47 -28.21 13.65
N ASN A 14 19.53 -27.88 12.91
CA ASN A 14 20.86 -27.57 13.45
C ASN A 14 21.19 -26.07 13.39
N LEU A 15 20.19 -25.21 13.12
CA LEU A 15 20.35 -23.77 13.22
C LEU A 15 19.99 -23.34 14.64
N ASP A 16 20.92 -22.65 15.31
CA ASP A 16 20.59 -21.90 16.52
C ASP A 16 19.56 -20.83 16.13
N ILE A 17 18.31 -21.09 16.50
CA ILE A 17 17.22 -20.15 16.28
C ILE A 17 17.39 -19.04 17.31
N PHE A 18 18.20 -18.05 16.98
CA PHE A 18 18.17 -16.77 17.67
C PHE A 18 16.84 -16.12 17.33
N HIS A 19 15.81 -16.42 18.13
CA HIS A 19 14.62 -15.62 18.13
C HIS A 19 15.04 -14.21 18.56
N ASN A 20 15.19 -13.33 17.59
CA ASN A 20 15.35 -11.90 17.80
C ASN A 20 14.00 -11.36 18.29
N ILE A 21 13.55 -11.86 19.45
CA ILE A 21 12.33 -11.44 20.12
C ILE A 21 12.64 -10.04 20.61
N LYS A 22 12.30 -9.05 19.80
CA LYS A 22 12.10 -7.71 20.32
C LYS A 22 11.04 -7.86 21.41
N ILE A 23 11.42 -7.57 22.66
CA ILE A 23 10.52 -7.51 23.80
C ILE A 23 9.24 -6.80 23.34
N PRO A 24 8.04 -7.38 23.51
CA PRO A 24 6.81 -6.69 23.15
C PRO A 24 6.73 -5.43 23.99
N THR A 25 6.90 -4.27 23.35
CA THR A 25 6.58 -2.98 23.98
C THR A 25 5.15 -3.09 24.50
N PRO A 26 4.87 -2.77 25.77
CA PRO A 26 3.51 -2.81 26.28
C PRO A 26 2.66 -1.86 25.44
N LEU A 27 1.77 -2.43 24.63
CA LEU A 27 0.77 -1.67 23.91
C LEU A 27 -0.15 -1.08 24.97
N SER A 28 -0.17 0.26 25.09
CA SER A 28 -1.23 0.92 25.85
C SER A 28 -2.58 0.38 25.35
N ASN A 29 -3.43 -0.06 26.29
CA ASN A 29 -4.79 -0.53 26.03
C ASN A 29 -5.67 0.54 25.38
N ASP A 30 -5.18 1.77 25.19
CA ASP A 30 -5.92 2.86 24.55
C ASP A 30 -6.04 2.70 23.03
N ASN A 31 -5.28 1.81 22.41
CA ASN A 31 -5.31 1.58 20.96
C ASN A 31 -5.71 0.15 20.62
N VAL A 32 -6.85 -0.29 21.17
CA VAL A 32 -7.54 -1.48 20.66
C VAL A 32 -7.85 -1.22 19.19
N ASN A 33 -7.36 -2.10 18.31
CA ASN A 33 -7.61 -2.13 16.87
C ASN A 33 -9.10 -2.37 16.57
N ASN A 34 -9.97 -1.44 16.98
CA ASN A 34 -11.41 -1.50 16.91
C ASN A 34 -11.89 -0.73 15.67
N LYS A 35 -12.91 -1.27 15.00
CA LYS A 35 -13.59 -0.65 13.85
C LYS A 35 -14.01 0.79 14.14
N GLN A 36 -14.51 1.07 15.35
CA GLN A 36 -14.94 2.42 15.74
C GLN A 36 -13.78 3.43 15.73
N PHE A 37 -12.61 3.01 16.22
CA PHE A 37 -11.40 3.85 16.22
C PHE A 37 -10.99 4.20 14.79
N HIS A 38 -10.94 3.20 13.89
CA HIS A 38 -10.63 3.42 12.48
C HIS A 38 -11.64 4.33 11.77
N ALA A 39 -12.94 4.17 12.04
CA ALA A 39 -13.99 5.02 11.48
C ALA A 39 -13.84 6.47 11.96
N THR A 40 -13.60 6.67 13.26
CA THR A 40 -13.40 7.99 13.87
C THR A 40 -12.16 8.67 13.31
N LEU A 41 -11.06 7.94 13.17
CA LEU A 41 -9.82 8.45 12.59
C LEU A 41 -10.02 8.88 11.13
N THR A 42 -10.72 8.06 10.34
CA THR A 42 -11.03 8.35 8.94
C THR A 42 -11.90 9.61 8.82
N HIS A 43 -12.94 9.73 9.67
CA HIS A 43 -13.78 10.92 9.75
C HIS A 43 -12.94 12.17 10.06
N LYS A 44 -12.11 12.13 11.10
CA LYS A 44 -11.23 13.26 11.47
C LYS A 44 -10.26 13.65 10.35
N GLN A 45 -9.70 12.66 9.65
CA GLN A 45 -8.80 12.92 8.52
C GLN A 45 -9.51 13.58 7.36
N TRP A 46 -10.71 13.12 7.01
CA TRP A 46 -11.54 13.76 5.99
C TRP A 46 -11.97 15.18 6.41
N GLN A 47 -12.49 15.34 7.62
CA GLN A 47 -13.01 16.61 8.14
C GLN A 47 -11.91 17.69 8.18
N HIS A 48 -10.72 17.35 8.66
CA HIS A 48 -9.58 18.27 8.69
C HIS A 48 -8.80 18.32 7.35
N ARG A 49 -9.28 17.64 6.30
CA ARG A 49 -8.64 17.59 4.97
C ARG A 49 -7.17 17.20 5.05
N VAL A 50 -6.83 16.26 5.94
CA VAL A 50 -5.46 15.82 6.17
C VAL A 50 -4.91 15.19 4.89
N LYS A 51 -3.72 15.66 4.49
CA LYS A 51 -2.93 15.06 3.41
C LYS A 51 -1.70 14.40 3.99
N LYS A 52 -1.52 13.12 3.69
CA LYS A 52 -0.34 12.36 4.07
C LYS A 52 0.53 12.11 2.85
N HIS A 53 1.75 12.62 2.88
CA HIS A 53 2.74 12.28 1.86
C HIS A 53 3.30 10.87 2.10
N ILE A 54 3.36 10.04 1.07
CA ILE A 54 3.84 8.66 1.12
C ILE A 54 4.93 8.45 0.07
N TYR A 55 6.05 7.86 0.48
CA TYR A 55 7.08 7.36 -0.43
C TYR A 55 7.06 5.82 -0.49
N SER A 56 6.83 5.27 -1.67
CA SER A 56 6.88 3.84 -1.92
C SER A 56 8.31 3.39 -2.23
N ASN A 57 9.00 2.84 -1.23
CA ASN A 57 10.34 2.27 -1.42
C ASN A 57 10.38 1.15 -2.46
N ARG A 58 9.28 0.40 -2.64
CA ARG A 58 9.20 -0.71 -3.61
C ARG A 58 9.14 -0.20 -5.04
N LEU A 59 8.37 0.86 -5.27
CA LEU A 59 8.08 1.40 -6.60
C LEU A 59 8.92 2.63 -6.94
N GLY A 60 9.61 3.25 -5.98
CA GLY A 60 10.38 4.47 -6.24
C GLY A 60 9.51 5.67 -6.63
N ILE A 61 8.28 5.75 -6.10
CA ILE A 61 7.34 6.84 -6.36
C ILE A 61 6.90 7.47 -5.05
N SER A 62 6.56 8.75 -5.09
CA SER A 62 5.84 9.45 -4.02
C SER A 62 4.43 9.80 -4.46
N TYR A 63 3.51 9.92 -3.50
CA TYR A 63 2.14 10.38 -3.71
C TYR A 63 1.53 10.89 -2.41
N ASP A 64 0.48 11.68 -2.53
CA ASP A 64 -0.30 12.15 -1.40
C ASP A 64 -1.56 11.30 -1.22
N VAL A 65 -1.88 10.97 0.02
CA VAL A 65 -3.11 10.28 0.41
C VAL A 65 -4.01 11.23 1.18
N SER A 66 -5.27 11.27 0.78
CA SER A 66 -6.34 11.96 1.50
C SER A 66 -7.62 11.13 1.49
N TYR A 67 -8.60 11.55 2.28
CA TYR A 67 -9.94 10.95 2.29
C TYR A 67 -10.95 11.93 1.71
N LEU A 68 -11.86 11.41 0.90
CA LEU A 68 -13.02 12.12 0.37
C LEU A 68 -14.30 11.48 0.88
N ALA A 69 -15.33 12.29 1.14
CA ALA A 69 -16.68 11.78 1.35
C ALA A 69 -17.21 11.19 0.05
N ASN A 70 -17.88 10.05 0.15
CA ASN A 70 -18.54 9.41 -0.97
C ASN A 70 -19.88 10.11 -1.20
N GLY A 71 -20.12 10.55 -2.44
CA GLY A 71 -21.40 11.18 -2.80
C GLY A 71 -22.50 10.15 -3.03
N HIS A 72 -23.76 10.60 -2.95
CA HIS A 72 -24.95 9.76 -3.19
C HIS A 72 -24.90 8.98 -4.52
N LYS A 73 -24.28 9.56 -5.55
CA LYS A 73 -24.09 8.90 -6.86
C LYS A 73 -23.35 7.57 -6.78
N PHE A 74 -22.40 7.42 -5.83
CA PHE A 74 -21.65 6.17 -5.68
C PHE A 74 -22.48 5.05 -5.03
N LEU A 75 -23.43 5.44 -4.17
CA LEU A 75 -24.38 4.50 -3.59
C LEU A 75 -25.31 3.92 -4.66
N SER A 76 -25.82 4.77 -5.55
CA SER A 76 -26.76 4.37 -6.61
C SER A 76 -26.09 3.61 -7.75
N THR A 77 -24.91 4.05 -8.21
CA THR A 77 -24.29 3.52 -9.44
C THR A 77 -23.38 2.32 -9.18
N HIS A 78 -22.73 2.25 -8.01
CA HIS A 78 -21.72 1.24 -7.73
C HIS A 78 -22.07 0.35 -6.53
N ASN A 79 -23.25 0.52 -5.93
CA ASN A 79 -23.65 -0.12 -4.68
C ASN A 79 -22.58 0.01 -3.57
N ASP A 80 -21.76 1.08 -3.62
CA ASP A 80 -20.70 1.31 -2.67
C ASP A 80 -21.25 2.10 -1.48
N ARG A 81 -21.45 1.40 -0.36
CA ARG A 81 -22.00 1.96 0.88
C ARG A 81 -20.94 2.61 1.78
N ARG A 82 -19.69 2.72 1.33
CA ARG A 82 -18.62 3.35 2.13
C ARG A 82 -18.87 4.85 2.20
N MET A 83 -18.78 5.42 3.40
CA MET A 83 -18.89 6.86 3.63
C MET A 83 -17.68 7.64 3.11
N TYR A 84 -16.48 7.05 3.18
CA TYR A 84 -15.24 7.70 2.78
C TYR A 84 -14.45 6.83 1.81
N ARG A 85 -13.83 7.48 0.82
CA ARG A 85 -12.92 6.88 -0.14
C ARG A 85 -11.53 7.47 0.02
N LYS A 86 -10.52 6.61 -0.06
CA LYS A 86 -9.12 7.03 -0.13
C LYS A 86 -8.81 7.57 -1.53
N ARG A 87 -8.37 8.82 -1.62
CA ARG A 87 -7.83 9.45 -2.82
C ARG A 87 -6.32 9.40 -2.76
N LEU A 88 -5.70 8.94 -3.86
CA LEU A 88 -4.27 9.05 -4.09
C LEU A 88 -4.05 10.11 -5.16
N ASP A 89 -3.14 11.05 -4.94
CA ASP A 89 -2.89 12.19 -5.82
C ASP A 89 -1.40 12.58 -5.82
N ASN A 90 -1.01 13.56 -6.64
CA ASN A 90 0.36 14.11 -6.68
C ASN A 90 1.44 13.03 -6.86
N PHE A 91 1.23 12.12 -7.80
CA PHE A 91 2.18 11.05 -8.08
C PHE A 91 3.47 11.61 -8.71
N CYS A 92 4.62 11.28 -8.13
CA CYS A 92 5.93 11.63 -8.69
C CYS A 92 6.84 10.41 -8.71
N SER A 93 7.56 10.19 -9.81
CA SER A 93 8.54 9.11 -9.93
C SER A 93 9.96 9.62 -9.65
N HIS A 94 10.74 8.81 -8.94
CA HIS A 94 12.11 9.14 -8.50
C HIS A 94 13.13 8.19 -9.14
N HIS A 95 12.85 7.74 -10.36
CA HIS A 95 13.69 6.79 -11.07
C HIS A 95 14.93 7.49 -11.64
N SER A 96 16.10 7.11 -11.15
CA SER A 96 17.40 7.36 -11.79
C SER A 96 17.81 6.18 -12.67
N ASP A 97 18.53 6.44 -13.77
CA ASP A 97 19.04 5.36 -14.63
C ASP A 97 20.39 4.79 -14.14
N SER A 98 20.96 5.35 -13.08
CA SER A 98 22.31 5.00 -12.60
C SER A 98 22.32 3.82 -11.62
N SER A 99 21.43 3.80 -10.63
CA SER A 99 21.52 2.83 -9.54
C SER A 99 20.79 1.51 -9.83
N LYS A 100 21.38 0.37 -9.42
CA LYS A 100 20.75 -0.96 -9.48
C LYS A 100 19.37 -0.98 -8.79
N ARG A 101 19.24 -0.26 -7.67
CA ARG A 101 17.97 -0.11 -6.94
C ARG A 101 16.93 0.57 -7.81
N SER A 102 17.29 1.70 -8.41
CA SER A 102 16.36 2.48 -9.22
C SER A 102 15.90 1.73 -10.47
N LYS A 103 16.80 1.02 -11.16
CA LYS A 103 16.44 0.14 -12.28
C LYS A 103 15.41 -0.93 -11.87
N LYS A 104 15.58 -1.55 -10.69
CA LYS A 104 14.61 -2.51 -10.14
C LYS A 104 13.27 -1.86 -9.77
N GLN A 105 13.29 -0.66 -9.19
CA GLN A 105 12.07 0.10 -8.88
C GLN A 105 11.31 0.45 -10.16
N LYS A 106 12.01 0.94 -11.19
CA LYS A 106 11.48 1.29 -12.52
C LYS A 106 10.86 0.08 -13.21
N SER A 107 11.58 -1.05 -13.26
CA SER A 107 11.03 -2.30 -13.82
C SER A 107 9.76 -2.77 -13.08
N ARG A 108 9.72 -2.67 -11.75
CA ARG A 108 8.51 -3.02 -10.97
C ARG A 108 7.35 -2.05 -11.17
N PHE A 109 7.65 -0.77 -11.31
CA PHE A 109 6.64 0.25 -11.60
C PHE A 109 6.05 0.01 -12.98
N ASN A 110 6.87 -0.14 -14.01
CA ASN A 110 6.45 -0.41 -15.38
C ASN A 110 5.62 -1.70 -15.46
N GLY A 111 6.11 -2.81 -14.90
CA GLY A 111 5.34 -4.06 -14.91
C GLY A 111 4.00 -3.98 -14.15
N HIS A 112 3.87 -3.07 -13.18
CA HIS A 112 2.58 -2.79 -12.55
C HIS A 112 1.70 -1.96 -13.49
N VAL A 113 2.23 -0.89 -14.09
CA VAL A 113 1.49 -0.06 -15.07
C VAL A 113 1.01 -0.89 -16.25
N ASP A 114 1.81 -1.82 -16.77
CA ASP A 114 1.47 -2.70 -17.89
C ASP A 114 0.31 -3.67 -17.55
N LEU A 115 0.20 -4.09 -16.29
CA LEU A 115 -0.94 -4.87 -15.78
C LEU A 115 -2.23 -4.02 -15.69
N PHE A 116 -2.14 -2.73 -15.36
CA PHE A 116 -3.31 -1.84 -15.27
C PHE A 116 -3.71 -1.25 -16.63
N SER A 117 -2.77 -0.99 -17.53
CA SER A 117 -3.06 -0.54 -18.90
C SER A 117 -3.78 -1.63 -19.69
N THR A 118 -3.43 -2.89 -19.49
CA THR A 118 -4.17 -4.03 -20.03
C THR A 118 -5.63 -4.02 -19.56
N ILE A 119 -5.92 -3.71 -18.29
CA ILE A 119 -7.30 -3.66 -17.76
C ILE A 119 -8.09 -2.45 -18.30
N VAL A 120 -7.46 -1.29 -18.49
CA VAL A 120 -8.14 -0.07 -19.01
C VAL A 120 -8.43 -0.17 -20.51
N VAL A 121 -7.62 -0.91 -21.28
CA VAL A 121 -7.91 -1.17 -22.70
C VAL A 121 -9.11 -2.14 -22.84
N THR A 122 -9.18 -3.19 -22.02
CA THR A 122 -10.28 -4.18 -22.08
C THR A 122 -11.65 -3.63 -21.63
N THR A 123 -11.68 -2.62 -20.75
CA THR A 123 -12.95 -2.02 -20.31
C THR A 123 -13.51 -0.99 -21.28
N LYS A 124 -12.69 -0.42 -22.19
CA LYS A 124 -13.18 0.43 -23.27
C LYS A 124 -13.79 -0.39 -24.41
N THR A 125 -13.23 -1.55 -24.73
CA THR A 125 -13.73 -2.41 -25.82
C THR A 125 -15.05 -3.14 -25.53
N LEU A 126 -15.50 -3.16 -24.26
CA LEU A 126 -16.78 -3.79 -23.86
C LEU A 126 -17.94 -2.79 -23.72
N ILE A 127 -17.68 -1.49 -23.92
CA ILE A 127 -18.70 -0.43 -23.85
C ILE A 127 -19.11 0.04 -25.26
N ASP A 128 -18.31 -0.29 -26.28
CA ASP A 128 -18.55 0.09 -27.69
C ASP A 128 -19.11 -1.07 -28.57
N THR A 129 -19.85 -2.02 -27.98
CA THR A 129 -20.65 -3.03 -28.72
C THR A 129 -22.09 -3.04 -28.25
#